data_AF-A0A3M1DEX0-F1
#
_entry.id   AF-A0A3M1DEX0-F1
#
_cell.length_a   1.000
_cell.length_b   1.000
_cell.length_c   1.000
_cell.angle_alpha   90.00
_cell.angle_beta   90.00
_cell.angle_gamma   90.00
#
_symmetry.space_group_name_H-M   'P 1'
#
loop_
_entity.id
_entity.type
_entity.pdbx_description
1 polymer ?
#
loop_
_entity_poly.entity_id
_entity_poly.type
_entity_poly.pdbx_seq_one_letter_code
_entity_poly.pdbx_strand_id
1 'polypeptide(L)' 'LELRVSRDTVREWVYDLVNKGLFTGYINWDQGDLISVDAAQMRTNKCPHCGGELELAGKGVVRCPYCGTEMFL' A
#
# COMPACT_ATOMS: atom_id res chain seq x y z
N LEU A 1 16.02 -2.63 13.61
CA LEU A 1 15.57 -3.27 12.36
C LEU A 1 16.61 -4.29 11.95
N GLU A 2 16.23 -5.55 11.68
CA GLU A 2 17.18 -6.63 11.34
C GLU A 2 18.04 -6.29 10.12
N LEU A 3 17.45 -5.59 9.15
CA LEU A 3 18.10 -5.19 7.89
C LEU A 3 19.14 -4.06 8.05
N ARG A 4 19.27 -3.45 9.25
CA ARG A 4 20.20 -2.33 9.52
C ARG A 4 20.10 -1.14 8.55
N VAL A 5 18.90 -0.89 8.00
CA VAL A 5 18.60 0.24 7.12
C VAL A 5 17.56 1.18 7.73
N SER A 6 17.43 2.40 7.19
CA SER A 6 16.41 3.35 7.60
C SER A 6 15.02 2.92 7.09
N ARG A 7 13.96 3.47 7.70
CA ARG A 7 12.58 3.26 7.21
C ARG A 7 12.37 3.84 5.81
N ASP A 8 13.08 4.91 5.48
CA ASP A 8 12.99 5.53 4.15
C ASP A 8 13.60 4.62 3.07
N THR A 9 14.73 3.97 3.35
CA THR A 9 15.30 2.97 2.43
C THR A 9 14.35 1.77 2.23
N VAL A 10 13.68 1.31 3.29
CA VAL A 10 12.65 0.25 3.15
C VAL A 10 11.49 0.74 2.29
N ARG A 11 11.06 2.00 2.47
CA ARG A 11 9.99 2.60 1.66
C ARG A 11 10.36 2.62 0.17
N GLU A 12 11.58 3.03 -0.16
CA GLU A 12 12.08 3.02 -1.54
C GLU A 12 12.06 1.61 -2.16
N TRP A 13 12.53 0.59 -1.42
CA TRP A 13 12.51 -0.79 -1.90
C TRP A 13 11.10 -1.31 -2.14
N VAL A 14 10.15 -0.97 -1.28
CA VAL A 14 8.77 -1.39 -1.46
C VAL A 14 8.13 -0.73 -2.69
N TYR A 15 8.38 0.56 -2.92
CA TYR A 15 7.92 1.22 -4.15
C TYR A 15 8.57 0.64 -5.41
N ASP A 16 9.83 0.21 -5.35
CA ASP A 16 10.47 -0.51 -6.46
C ASP A 16 9.77 -1.84 -6.77
N LEU A 17 9.38 -2.60 -5.75
CA LEU A 17 8.61 -3.85 -5.92
C LEU A 17 7.23 -3.59 -6.54
N VAL A 18 6.54 -2.54 -6.10
CA VAL A 18 5.26 -2.09 -6.68
C VAL A 18 5.42 -1.75 -8.16
N ASN A 19 6.42 -0.93 -8.51
CA ASN A 19 6.66 -0.51 -9.89
C ASN A 19 7.01 -1.69 -10.80
N LYS A 20 7.59 -2.76 -10.25
CA LYS A 20 7.87 -4.02 -10.95
C LYS A 20 6.65 -4.96 -11.02
N GLY A 21 5.52 -4.60 -10.41
CA GLY A 21 4.33 -5.45 -10.33
C GLY A 21 4.53 -6.68 -9.43
N LEU A 22 5.51 -6.65 -8.52
CA LEU A 22 5.85 -7.74 -7.62
C LEU A 22 5.13 -7.65 -6.27
N PHE A 23 4.38 -6.57 -6.03
CA PHE A 23 3.63 -6.36 -4.82
C PHE A 23 2.22 -5.86 -5.12
N THR A 24 1.25 -6.54 -4.50
CA THR A 24 -0.14 -6.11 -4.41
C THR A 24 -0.54 -6.13 -2.94
N GLY A 25 -1.04 -5.01 -2.45
CA GLY A 25 -1.24 -4.85 -1.02
C GLY A 25 -1.66 -3.44 -0.62
N TYR A 26 -1.60 -3.20 0.69
CA TYR A 26 -1.73 -1.87 1.25
C TYR A 26 -0.71 -1.65 2.37
N ILE A 27 -0.34 -0.38 2.54
CA ILE A 27 0.69 0.03 3.49
C ILE A 27 0.19 1.23 4.27
N ASN A 28 0.32 1.16 5.60
CA ASN A 28 0.16 2.29 6.49
C ASN A 28 1.53 2.64 7.08
N TRP A 29 2.21 3.63 6.51
CA TRP A 29 3.56 4.02 6.96
C TRP A 29 3.58 4.57 8.40
N ASP A 30 2.49 5.19 8.84
CA ASP A 30 2.37 5.78 10.17
C ASP A 30 2.25 4.69 11.24
N GLN A 31 1.44 3.65 10.97
CA GLN A 31 1.30 2.49 11.86
C GLN A 31 2.42 1.44 11.67
N GLY A 32 3.11 1.46 10.53
CA GLY A 32 4.13 0.47 10.19
C GLY A 32 3.58 -0.82 9.59
N ASP A 33 2.33 -0.82 9.12
CA ASP A 33 1.69 -1.99 8.53
C ASP A 33 2.06 -2.11 7.04
N LEU A 34 2.51 -3.29 6.64
CA LEU A 34 2.71 -3.68 5.25
C LEU A 34 2.01 -5.03 5.06
N ILE A 35 0.92 -5.02 4.32
CA ILE A 35 0.05 -6.19 4.18
C ILE A 35 -0.10 -6.52 2.69
N SER A 36 0.38 -7.70 2.30
CA SER A 36 0.12 -8.26 0.98
C SER A 36 -1.26 -8.91 0.95
N VAL A 37 -2.00 -8.69 -0.12
CA VAL A 37 -3.28 -9.36 -0.37
C VAL A 37 -3.36 -9.75 -1.83
N ASP A 38 -4.10 -10.83 -2.11
CA ASP A 38 -4.40 -11.21 -3.48
C ASP A 38 -5.15 -10.08 -4.19
N ALA A 39 -4.71 -9.71 -5.39
CA ALA A 39 -5.34 -8.71 -6.24
C ALA A 39 -6.83 -9.00 -6.45
N ALA A 40 -7.21 -10.27 -6.61
CA ALA A 40 -8.60 -10.69 -6.80
C ALA A 40 -9.47 -10.47 -5.54
N GLN A 41 -8.84 -10.33 -4.38
CA GLN A 41 -9.54 -10.11 -3.09
C GLN A 41 -9.56 -8.64 -2.67
N MET A 42 -8.89 -7.75 -3.40
CA MET A 42 -8.89 -6.33 -3.06
C MET A 42 -10.26 -5.71 -3.38
N ARG A 43 -10.99 -5.29 -2.34
CA ARG A 43 -12.23 -4.53 -2.48
C ARG A 43 -11.89 -3.16 -3.04
N THR A 44 -12.34 -2.88 -4.25
CA THR A 44 -11.86 -1.76 -5.04
C THR A 44 -12.37 -0.39 -4.58
N ASN A 45 -13.50 -0.31 -3.88
CA ASN A 45 -14.10 0.97 -3.49
C ASN A 45 -13.98 1.33 -2.01
N LYS A 46 -13.32 0.51 -1.17
CA LYS A 46 -13.17 0.79 0.26
C LYS A 46 -11.76 0.53 0.75
N CYS A 47 -11.26 1.46 1.56
CA CYS A 47 -9.99 1.30 2.24
C CYS A 47 -10.03 0.08 3.18
N PRO A 48 -9.12 -0.91 3.03
CA PRO A 48 -9.10 -2.10 3.89
C PRO A 48 -8.72 -1.78 5.33
N HIS A 49 -8.06 -0.64 5.57
CA HIS A 49 -7.62 -0.21 6.90
C HIS A 49 -8.71 0.55 7.68
N CYS A 50 -9.39 1.53 7.07
CA CYS A 50 -10.38 2.37 7.79
C CYS A 50 -11.82 2.27 7.27
N GLY A 51 -12.07 1.57 6.15
CA GLY A 51 -13.39 1.45 5.54
C GLY A 51 -13.88 2.67 4.74
N GLY A 52 -13.07 3.74 4.63
CA GLY A 52 -13.39 4.94 3.85
C GLY A 52 -13.55 4.66 2.35
N GLU A 53 -14.44 5.41 1.70
CA GLU A 53 -14.73 5.29 0.26
C GLU A 53 -13.50 5.69 -0.58
N LEU A 54 -13.24 4.95 -1.66
CA LEU A 54 -12.12 5.23 -2.55
C LEU A 54 -12.62 5.41 -3.98
N GLU A 55 -12.19 6.49 -4.61
CA GLU A 55 -12.24 6.61 -6.06
C GLU A 55 -10.94 6.06 -6.65
N LEU A 56 -11.05 4.91 -7.30
CA LEU A 56 -9.90 4.33 -8.01
C LEU A 56 -9.65 5.08 -9.31
N ALA A 57 -8.57 5.85 -9.35
CA ALA A 57 -8.07 6.47 -10.56
C ALA A 57 -7.06 5.55 -11.28
N GLY A 58 -7.54 4.43 -11.84
CA GLY A 58 -6.72 3.55 -12.69
C GLY A 58 -5.74 2.62 -11.96
N LYS A 59 -4.77 2.08 -12.72
CA LYS A 59 -3.70 1.19 -12.20
C LYS A 59 -2.61 2.01 -11.52
N GLY A 60 -2.16 1.63 -10.33
CA GLY A 60 -1.12 2.34 -9.60
C GLY A 60 -1.37 2.49 -8.09
N VAL A 61 -0.77 3.52 -7.51
CA VAL A 61 -0.84 3.82 -6.06
C VAL A 61 -2.06 4.69 -5.77
N VAL A 62 -2.96 4.19 -4.92
CA VAL A 62 -4.12 4.95 -4.41
C VAL A 62 -3.87 5.28 -2.95
N ARG A 63 -3.81 6.56 -2.61
CA ARG A 63 -3.70 7.00 -1.21
C ARG A 63 -5.09 7.31 -0.65
N CYS A 64 -5.44 6.64 0.44
CA CYS A 64 -6.68 6.89 1.16
C CYS A 64 -6.66 8.32 1.76
N PRO A 65 -7.61 9.20 1.42
CA PRO A 65 -7.64 10.57 1.93
C PRO A 65 -8.01 10.65 3.42
N TYR A 66 -8.57 9.57 3.99
CA TYR A 66 -9.05 9.55 5.36
C TYR A 66 -7.99 9.12 6.38
N CYS A 67 -7.15 8.15 6.02
CA CYS A 67 -6.17 7.55 6.95
C CYS A 67 -4.75 7.48 6.39
N GLY A 68 -4.52 7.94 5.16
CA GLY A 68 -3.20 7.97 4.54
C GLY A 68 -2.66 6.63 4.05
N THR A 69 -3.36 5.52 4.29
CA THR A 69 -3.00 4.18 3.77
C THR A 69 -2.88 4.21 2.25
N GLU A 70 -1.75 3.71 1.76
CA GLU A 70 -1.48 3.56 0.34
C GLU A 70 -1.88 2.15 -0.11
N MET A 71 -2.62 2.04 -1.20
CA MET A 71 -3.05 0.78 -1.81
C MET A 71 -2.38 0.65 -3.18
N PHE A 72 -1.92 -0.55 -3.48
CA PHE A 72 -1.10 -0.85 -4.64
C PHE A 72 -1.82 -1.90 -5.48
N LEU A 73 -2.41 -1.46 -6.60
CA LEU A 73 -3.28 -2.21 -7.50
C LEU A 73 -2.68 -2.36 -8.90
#